data_AF-A0A8D1WF95-F1
#
_entry.id   AF-A0A8D1WF95-F1
#
_cell.length_a   1.000
_cell.length_b   1.000
_cell.length_c   1.000
_cell.angle_alpha   90.00
_cell.angle_beta   90.00
_cell.angle_gamma   90.00
#
_symmetry.space_group_name_H-M   'P 1'
#
loop_
_entity.id
_entity.type
_entity.pdbx_description
1 polymer ?
#
loop_
_entity_poly.entity_id
_entity_poly.type
_entity_poly.pdbx_seq_one_letter_code
_entity_poly.pdbx_strand_id
1 'polypeptide(L)'
;MEPSPAPGPERLFDSHRFVVRTMCAVLGLVARQEDSGLRDHRVRVLISNHVTPFDHNIVNLLTSCSTPLLNSPPSFVCWSRGFMEMDGRGELVESLKRFCASTRLPPTPLLLFPEEEATNGREGLLRFSSWPFSIQDVVQPLTLRVQRPLVSVTVSDASWVSELLWSLFVPFTVYQVRWLRPVHRQLGEGNEEFALRVQQLLAKELGQTGTRLTPADKAEHMKRQRHPRLRPQSAQSSFPPSPGPSEAQLATLAQRVKEVLPHVPLGVIQRDLARTGCVDLTITNLLEGAVAFMPEDITEGTQPLPTASTPKFPSSGPATPQPTALTFAKSSWARQESLQERKQALYEYARRRFTEKQAQEAD
;
A
#
# COMPACT_ATOMS: atom_id res chain seq x y z
N MET A 1 -20.51 -6.05 47.82
CA MET A 1 -19.15 -6.25 47.27
C MET A 1 -18.98 -5.20 46.21
N GLU A 2 -18.52 -4.01 46.61
CA GLU A 2 -18.27 -2.91 45.68
C GLU A 2 -17.23 -3.35 44.65
N PRO A 3 -17.42 -3.09 43.35
CA PRO A 3 -16.39 -3.39 42.37
C PRO A 3 -15.16 -2.53 42.67
N SER A 4 -14.01 -3.19 42.82
CA SER A 4 -12.71 -2.54 43.00
C SER A 4 -12.53 -1.42 41.97
N PRO A 5 -12.09 -0.21 42.37
CA PRO A 5 -11.89 0.87 41.43
C PRO A 5 -10.90 0.43 40.35
N ALA A 6 -11.26 0.66 39.08
CA ALA A 6 -10.40 0.42 37.94
C ALA A 6 -9.04 1.09 38.18
N PRO A 7 -7.91 0.43 37.84
CA PRO A 7 -6.59 0.99 38.08
C PRO A 7 -6.46 2.35 37.39
N GLY A 8 -6.03 3.36 38.14
CA GLY A 8 -5.83 4.71 37.60
C GLY A 8 -4.83 4.73 36.44
N PRO A 9 -4.91 5.76 35.57
CA PRO A 9 -4.13 5.84 34.33
C PRO A 9 -2.62 5.73 34.54
N GLU A 10 -2.11 6.15 35.70
CA GLU A 10 -0.67 6.08 36.02
C GLU A 10 -0.13 4.63 36.13
N ARG A 11 -0.91 3.68 36.66
CA ARG A 11 -0.50 2.26 36.69
C ARG A 11 -0.50 1.63 35.30
N LEU A 12 -1.33 2.16 34.40
CA LEU A 12 -1.37 1.71 33.00
C LEU A 12 -0.12 2.18 32.22
N PHE A 13 0.39 3.38 32.50
CA PHE A 13 1.59 3.91 31.85
C PHE A 13 2.88 3.19 32.30
N ASP A 14 2.99 2.85 33.58
CA ASP A 14 4.16 2.12 34.09
C ASP A 14 4.21 0.67 33.60
N SER A 15 3.06 -0.01 33.58
CA SER A 15 2.96 -1.36 33.01
C SER A 15 3.26 -1.37 31.50
N HIS A 16 2.79 -0.35 30.78
CA HIS A 16 3.08 -0.19 29.35
C HIS A 16 4.59 -0.03 29.07
N ARG A 17 5.27 0.83 29.84
CA ARG A 17 6.72 1.02 29.69
C ARG A 17 7.51 -0.25 29.99
N PHE A 18 7.08 -1.03 30.97
CA PHE A 18 7.68 -2.33 31.27
C PHE A 18 7.51 -3.33 30.12
N VAL A 19 6.32 -3.38 29.51
CA VAL A 19 6.05 -4.23 28.34
C VAL A 19 6.94 -3.84 27.16
N VAL A 20 7.03 -2.54 26.82
CA VAL A 20 7.86 -2.07 25.71
C VAL A 20 9.35 -2.37 25.97
N ARG A 21 9.84 -2.17 27.19
CA ARG A 21 11.22 -2.51 27.58
C ARG A 21 11.51 -4.00 27.43
N THR A 22 10.61 -4.84 27.90
CA THR A 22 10.73 -6.29 27.79
C THR A 22 10.72 -6.71 26.33
N MET A 23 9.79 -6.17 25.54
CA MET A 23 9.70 -6.43 24.09
C MET A 23 11.01 -6.05 23.38
N CYS A 24 11.51 -4.83 23.59
CA CYS A 24 12.75 -4.38 22.96
C CYS A 24 13.96 -5.21 23.40
N ALA A 25 14.03 -5.64 24.67
CA ALA A 25 15.09 -6.52 25.14
C ALA A 25 15.06 -7.90 24.48
N VAL A 26 13.87 -8.52 24.37
CA VAL A 26 13.69 -9.82 23.71
C VAL A 26 14.02 -9.75 22.22
N LEU A 27 13.68 -8.64 21.57
CA LEU A 27 13.95 -8.41 20.14
C LEU A 27 15.35 -7.86 19.85
N GLY A 28 16.21 -7.71 20.87
CA GLY A 28 17.56 -7.16 20.72
C GLY A 28 17.59 -5.72 20.19
N LEU A 29 16.55 -4.92 20.43
CA LEU A 29 16.48 -3.53 19.97
C LEU A 29 17.20 -2.62 20.96
N VAL A 30 18.28 -1.99 20.52
CA VAL A 30 19.13 -1.13 21.35
C VAL A 30 19.00 0.31 20.89
N ALA A 31 18.61 1.20 21.78
CA ALA A 31 18.51 2.63 21.51
C ALA A 31 19.75 3.39 22.01
N ARG A 32 20.38 4.18 21.13
CA ARG A 32 21.45 5.12 21.46
C ARG A 32 20.96 6.54 21.22
N GLN A 33 21.17 7.41 22.20
CA GLN A 33 20.82 8.83 22.08
C GLN A 33 22.05 9.66 21.73
N GLU A 34 21.87 10.56 20.78
CA GLU A 34 22.83 11.60 20.41
C GLU A 34 22.20 12.97 20.68
N ASP A 35 23.03 13.92 21.10
CA ASP A 35 22.63 15.30 21.36
C ASP A 35 21.43 15.44 22.34
N SER A 36 21.34 14.57 23.36
CA SER A 36 20.22 14.55 24.31
C SER A 36 19.99 15.88 25.05
N GLY A 37 21.01 16.72 25.16
CA GLY A 37 20.90 18.07 25.73
C GLY A 37 20.09 19.06 24.87
N LEU A 38 19.82 18.74 23.60
CA LEU A 38 18.97 19.55 22.72
C LEU A 38 17.47 19.28 22.89
N ARG A 39 17.11 18.27 23.67
CA ARG A 39 15.71 17.94 23.95
C ARG A 39 15.08 19.00 24.85
N ASP A 40 14.11 19.73 24.31
CA ASP A 40 13.28 20.64 25.10
C ASP A 40 12.01 19.93 25.58
N HIS A 41 11.90 19.70 26.89
CA HIS A 41 10.75 19.06 27.53
C HIS A 41 9.46 19.90 27.48
N ARG A 42 9.54 21.19 27.16
CA ARG A 42 8.36 22.07 26.97
C ARG A 42 7.68 21.82 25.63
N VAL A 43 8.43 21.35 24.63
CA VAL A 43 7.90 21.09 23.30
C VAL A 43 7.16 19.76 23.28
N ARG A 44 5.86 19.84 23.00
CA ARG A 44 4.94 18.69 23.07
C ARG A 44 4.88 17.90 21.79
N VAL A 45 5.10 18.49 20.62
CA VAL A 45 5.05 17.77 19.33
C VAL A 45 6.45 17.35 18.88
N LEU A 46 6.68 16.05 18.74
CA LEU A 46 7.91 15.45 18.24
C LEU A 46 7.72 14.98 16.81
N ILE A 47 8.67 15.31 15.95
CA ILE A 47 8.64 14.95 14.52
C ILE A 47 9.86 14.09 14.20
N SER A 48 9.62 12.94 13.59
CA SER A 48 10.69 12.01 13.21
C SER A 48 10.50 11.48 11.80
N ASN A 49 11.60 11.12 11.14
CA ASN A 49 11.54 10.21 10.01
C ASN A 49 11.05 8.82 10.45
N HIS A 50 10.57 8.02 9.50
CA HIS A 50 10.05 6.67 9.75
C HIS A 50 10.86 5.63 8.97
N VAL A 51 11.57 4.76 9.67
CA VAL A 51 12.43 3.71 9.10
C VAL A 51 11.88 2.32 9.38
N THR A 52 11.35 2.06 10.58
CA THR A 52 10.85 0.73 10.93
C THR A 52 9.50 0.80 11.64
N PRO A 53 8.68 -0.26 11.54
CA PRO A 53 7.47 -0.37 12.34
C PRO A 53 7.71 -0.21 13.86
N PHE A 54 8.93 -0.43 14.37
CA PHE A 54 9.23 -0.33 15.81
C PHE A 54 9.71 1.05 16.28
N ASP A 55 9.83 2.03 15.38
CA ASP A 55 10.39 3.36 15.70
C ASP A 55 9.72 4.04 16.90
N HIS A 56 8.38 4.01 16.96
CA HIS A 56 7.62 4.55 18.09
C HIS A 56 7.99 3.90 19.43
N ASN A 57 8.24 2.59 19.47
CA ASN A 57 8.68 1.90 20.69
C ASN A 57 10.04 2.42 21.13
N ILE A 58 10.97 2.59 20.19
CA ILE A 58 12.32 3.08 20.46
C ILE A 58 12.27 4.50 21.03
N VAL A 59 11.49 5.39 20.43
CA VAL A 59 11.36 6.75 20.95
C VAL A 59 10.65 6.74 22.32
N ASN A 60 9.61 5.92 22.49
CA ASN A 60 8.88 5.79 23.77
C ASN A 60 9.76 5.21 24.91
N LEU A 61 10.74 4.37 24.58
CA LEU A 61 11.75 3.92 25.55
C LEU A 61 12.61 5.05 26.09
N LEU A 62 12.92 6.04 25.24
CA LEU A 62 13.84 7.14 25.54
C LEU A 62 13.11 8.33 26.17
N THR A 63 11.93 8.67 25.65
CA THR A 63 11.04 9.69 26.18
C THR A 63 9.63 9.13 26.14
N SER A 64 8.95 9.05 27.29
CA SER A 64 7.56 8.61 27.31
C SER A 64 6.73 9.52 26.41
N CYS A 65 6.16 8.97 25.34
CA CYS A 65 5.43 9.73 24.32
C CYS A 65 4.24 8.93 23.78
N SER A 66 3.21 9.64 23.34
CA SER A 66 2.06 9.03 22.67
C SER A 66 2.22 9.14 21.16
N THR A 67 1.90 8.08 20.42
CA THR A 67 1.88 8.09 18.95
C THR A 67 0.49 7.68 18.47
N PRO A 68 -0.23 8.50 17.68
CA PRO A 68 -1.54 8.12 17.17
C PRO A 68 -1.41 7.04 16.09
N LEU A 69 -2.31 6.05 16.10
CA LEU A 69 -2.39 5.08 15.00
C LEU A 69 -3.12 5.70 13.81
N LEU A 70 -2.44 5.83 12.68
CA LEU A 70 -3.03 6.31 11.43
C LEU A 70 -3.48 5.10 10.58
N ASN A 71 -4.71 5.15 10.08
CA ASN A 71 -5.22 4.26 9.02
C ASN A 71 -5.35 2.76 9.35
N SER A 72 -5.42 2.36 10.62
CA SER A 72 -5.64 0.95 11.00
C SER A 72 -6.71 0.84 12.08
N PRO A 73 -7.60 -0.17 12.01
CA PRO A 73 -8.61 -0.38 13.05
C PRO A 73 -7.93 -0.68 14.39
N PRO A 74 -8.50 -0.18 15.50
CA PRO A 74 -7.98 -0.46 16.82
C PRO A 74 -8.01 -1.97 17.08
N SER A 75 -6.90 -2.50 17.55
CA SER A 75 -6.75 -3.92 17.89
C SER A 75 -5.87 -4.06 19.12
N PHE A 76 -5.95 -5.20 19.80
CA PHE A 76 -5.08 -5.50 20.95
C PHE A 76 -3.58 -5.31 20.64
N VAL A 77 -3.18 -5.57 19.38
CA VAL A 77 -1.80 -5.38 18.90
C VAL A 77 -1.39 -3.90 18.88
N CYS A 78 -2.31 -3.00 18.52
CA CYS A 78 -2.11 -1.55 18.56
C CYS A 78 -1.79 -1.07 19.99
N TRP A 79 -2.60 -1.51 20.96
CA TRP A 79 -2.41 -1.19 22.38
C TRP A 79 -1.10 -1.75 22.94
N SER A 80 -0.78 -3.01 22.62
CA SER A 80 0.47 -3.65 23.06
C SER A 80 1.73 -2.96 22.52
N ARG A 81 1.61 -2.24 21.39
CA ARG A 81 2.66 -1.44 20.77
C ARG A 81 2.70 0.01 21.26
N GLY A 82 1.72 0.45 22.06
CA GLY A 82 1.72 1.81 22.62
C GLY A 82 1.24 2.90 21.70
N PHE A 83 0.47 2.52 20.68
CA PHE A 83 -0.25 3.52 19.90
C PHE A 83 -1.47 4.02 20.68
N MET A 84 -1.75 5.30 20.50
CA MET A 84 -2.96 5.95 20.98
C MET A 84 -4.07 5.76 19.96
N GLU A 85 -5.16 5.13 20.39
CA GLU A 85 -6.38 4.95 19.62
C GLU A 85 -7.13 6.27 19.51
N MET A 86 -7.59 6.63 18.31
CA MET A 86 -8.33 7.86 18.03
C MET A 86 -9.42 7.59 16.97
N ASP A 87 -10.61 8.15 17.18
CA ASP A 87 -11.75 7.98 16.29
C ASP A 87 -11.66 8.93 15.08
N GLY A 88 -11.48 8.37 13.87
CA GLY A 88 -11.66 9.07 12.59
C GLY A 88 -10.66 10.18 12.24
N ARG A 89 -10.31 10.32 10.94
CA ARG A 89 -9.36 11.38 10.49
C ARG A 89 -9.91 12.81 10.62
N GLY A 90 -11.23 12.99 10.58
CA GLY A 90 -11.87 14.32 10.63
C GLY A 90 -11.73 15.01 11.98
N GLU A 91 -11.75 14.25 13.08
CA GLU A 91 -11.64 14.77 14.46
C GLU A 91 -10.25 14.57 15.06
N LEU A 92 -9.37 13.82 14.38
CA LEU A 92 -8.03 13.48 14.86
C LEU A 92 -7.21 14.72 15.20
N VAL A 93 -7.07 15.66 14.26
CA VAL A 93 -6.21 16.85 14.45
C VAL A 93 -6.69 17.68 15.64
N GLU A 94 -7.99 17.89 15.77
CA GLU A 94 -8.57 18.66 16.86
C GLU A 94 -8.41 17.93 18.21
N SER A 95 -8.57 16.61 18.22
CA SER A 95 -8.31 15.78 19.40
C SER A 95 -6.84 15.81 19.83
N LEU A 96 -5.91 15.82 18.87
CA LEU A 96 -4.47 15.96 19.13
C LEU A 96 -4.10 17.36 19.64
N LYS A 97 -4.76 18.42 19.13
CA LYS A 97 -4.62 19.78 19.67
C LYS A 97 -5.09 19.84 21.13
N ARG A 98 -6.26 19.29 21.44
CA ARG A 98 -6.75 19.19 22.83
C ARG A 98 -5.82 18.36 23.71
N PHE A 99 -5.28 17.25 23.19
CA PHE A 99 -4.30 16.43 23.90
C PHE A 99 -3.05 17.24 24.26
N CYS A 100 -2.50 18.01 23.32
CA CYS A 100 -1.32 18.85 23.55
C CYS A 100 -1.61 20.02 24.48
N ALA A 101 -2.83 20.58 24.43
CA ALA A 101 -3.29 21.63 25.33
C ALA A 101 -3.60 21.13 26.76
N SER A 102 -3.79 19.82 26.95
CA SER A 102 -4.09 19.25 28.26
C SER A 102 -2.94 19.47 29.26
N THR A 103 -3.31 19.88 30.48
CA THR A 103 -2.43 20.14 31.61
C THR A 103 -2.11 18.87 32.41
N ARG A 104 -2.08 17.70 31.76
CA ARG A 104 -1.69 16.46 32.41
C ARG A 104 -0.25 16.57 32.93
N LEU A 105 -0.05 16.08 34.15
CA LEU A 105 1.25 16.02 34.82
C LEU A 105 1.62 14.54 35.01
N PRO A 106 2.80 14.09 34.54
CA PRO A 106 3.75 14.84 33.70
C PRO A 106 3.20 15.08 32.27
N PRO A 107 3.63 16.15 31.58
CA PRO A 107 3.16 16.45 30.23
C PRO A 107 3.70 15.43 29.23
N THR A 108 2.83 14.58 28.70
CA THR A 108 3.20 13.61 27.67
C THR A 108 3.34 14.30 26.30
N PRO A 109 4.50 14.20 25.62
CA PRO A 109 4.67 14.62 24.25
C PRO A 109 3.99 13.66 23.26
N LEU A 110 3.65 14.19 22.09
CA LEU A 110 3.05 13.52 20.95
C LEU A 110 4.12 13.29 19.88
N LEU A 111 4.41 12.03 19.54
CA LEU A 111 5.34 11.65 18.48
C LEU A 111 4.58 11.38 17.18
N LEU A 112 4.98 12.05 16.11
CA LEU A 112 4.37 11.94 14.78
C LEU A 112 5.42 11.63 13.71
N PHE A 113 4.98 10.85 12.72
CA PHE A 113 5.77 10.46 11.55
C PHE A 113 5.13 11.06 10.29
N PRO A 114 5.50 12.29 9.89
CA PRO A 114 4.87 12.99 8.75
C PRO A 114 5.13 12.32 7.39
N GLU A 115 6.06 11.36 7.30
CA GLU A 115 6.21 10.51 6.12
C GLU A 115 5.04 9.54 5.93
N GLU A 116 4.27 9.26 6.99
CA GLU A 116 3.12 8.35 7.09
C GLU A 116 3.42 6.87 6.77
N GLU A 117 4.50 6.59 6.06
CA GLU A 117 4.98 5.29 5.63
C GLU A 117 6.48 5.19 5.88
N ALA A 118 6.93 4.01 6.33
CA ALA A 118 8.34 3.79 6.60
C ALA A 118 9.17 3.71 5.31
N THR A 119 10.36 4.28 5.29
CA THR A 119 11.31 4.20 4.17
C THR A 119 12.55 3.42 4.54
N ASN A 120 13.35 3.01 3.54
CA ASN A 120 14.60 2.30 3.79
C ASN A 120 15.69 3.19 4.44
N GLY A 121 15.45 4.50 4.59
CA GLY A 121 16.36 5.45 5.24
C GLY A 121 17.71 5.61 4.54
N ARG A 122 17.81 5.31 3.22
CA ARG A 122 19.08 5.36 2.47
C ARG A 122 19.24 6.60 1.61
N GLU A 123 18.32 6.80 0.66
CA GLU A 123 18.52 7.80 -0.40
C GLU A 123 17.61 9.02 -0.23
N GLY A 124 16.38 8.80 0.21
CA GLY A 124 15.37 9.84 0.22
C GLY A 124 14.34 9.70 1.32
N LEU A 125 13.94 10.86 1.82
CA LEU A 125 12.86 11.04 2.76
C LEU A 125 11.57 11.30 1.97
N LEU A 126 10.46 10.64 2.32
CA LEU A 126 9.18 10.92 1.66
C LEU A 126 8.74 12.36 1.94
N ARG A 127 7.84 12.86 1.08
CA ARG A 127 7.19 14.16 1.30
C ARG A 127 6.45 14.13 2.64
N PHE A 128 6.71 15.11 3.48
CA PHE A 128 6.00 15.28 4.73
C PHE A 128 4.58 15.77 4.48
N SER A 129 3.60 15.15 5.14
CA SER A 129 2.25 15.70 5.18
C SER A 129 2.19 16.93 6.09
N SER A 130 1.29 17.85 5.80
CA SER A 130 1.18 19.14 6.49
C SER A 130 0.33 19.11 7.76
N TRP A 131 -0.50 18.09 7.94
CA TRP A 131 -1.40 18.00 9.09
C TRP A 131 -0.68 17.94 10.46
N PRO A 132 0.47 17.26 10.65
CA PRO A 132 1.17 17.26 11.94
C PRO A 132 1.60 18.66 12.37
N PHE A 133 1.95 19.48 11.38
CA PHE A 133 2.41 20.85 11.56
C PHE A 133 1.26 21.79 11.91
N SER A 134 0.00 21.41 11.66
CA SER A 134 -1.18 22.20 12.04
C SER A 134 -1.53 22.13 13.54
N ILE A 135 -0.88 21.26 14.32
CA ILE A 135 -1.19 21.00 15.73
C ILE A 135 -0.58 22.07 16.65
N GLN A 136 0.69 22.42 16.44
CA GLN A 136 1.41 23.44 17.19
C GLN A 136 2.39 24.20 16.28
N ASP A 137 2.69 25.45 16.64
CA ASP A 137 3.65 26.29 15.92
C ASP A 137 5.12 25.97 16.24
N VAL A 138 5.36 25.13 17.25
CA VAL A 138 6.70 24.68 17.64
C VAL A 138 6.74 23.17 17.64
N VAL A 139 7.70 22.60 16.92
CA VAL A 139 7.93 21.16 16.88
C VAL A 139 9.37 20.83 17.27
N GLN A 140 9.58 19.67 17.87
CA GLN A 140 10.89 19.13 18.19
C GLN A 140 11.24 18.04 17.18
N PRO A 141 12.13 18.32 16.22
CA PRO A 141 12.55 17.30 15.28
C PRO A 141 13.59 16.36 15.91
N LEU A 142 13.57 15.10 15.50
CA LEU A 142 14.57 14.09 15.81
C LEU A 142 14.80 13.21 14.58
N THR A 143 15.98 12.61 14.46
CA THR A 143 16.31 11.68 13.39
C THR A 143 16.55 10.28 13.93
N LEU A 144 16.12 9.29 13.16
CA LEU A 144 16.27 7.87 13.42
C LEU A 144 17.15 7.25 12.33
N ARG A 145 18.25 6.62 12.74
CA ARG A 145 19.04 5.73 11.89
C ARG A 145 19.05 4.33 12.49
N VAL A 146 18.87 3.34 11.63
CA VAL A 146 18.78 1.94 12.05
C VAL A 146 19.92 1.15 11.43
N GLN A 147 20.68 0.47 12.28
CA GLN A 147 21.80 -0.37 11.88
C GLN A 147 21.55 -1.79 12.37
N ARG A 148 21.67 -2.74 11.45
CA ARG A 148 21.59 -4.17 11.72
C ARG A 148 22.87 -4.85 11.23
N PRO A 149 23.45 -5.76 12.02
CA PRO A 149 24.51 -6.61 11.53
C PRO A 149 23.95 -7.58 10.48
N LEU A 150 24.69 -7.81 9.40
CA LEU A 150 24.50 -8.89 8.40
C LEU A 150 23.26 -8.79 7.49
N VAL A 151 22.22 -8.04 7.86
CA VAL A 151 20.98 -7.91 7.07
C VAL A 151 20.63 -6.43 6.93
N SER A 152 20.38 -5.98 5.69
CA SER A 152 19.87 -4.61 5.48
C SER A 152 18.46 -4.47 6.03
N VAL A 153 18.13 -3.31 6.59
CA VAL A 153 16.75 -2.99 7.00
C VAL A 153 15.82 -3.10 5.78
N THR A 154 14.99 -4.13 5.74
CA THR A 154 14.02 -4.39 4.67
C THR A 154 12.73 -3.63 4.98
N VAL A 155 12.59 -2.43 4.43
CA VAL A 155 11.39 -1.59 4.69
C VAL A 155 10.43 -1.60 3.49
N SER A 156 10.93 -1.96 2.31
CA SER A 156 10.09 -2.12 1.14
C SER A 156 9.28 -3.41 1.29
N ASP A 157 8.01 -3.28 1.65
CA ASP A 157 6.99 -4.34 1.69
C ASP A 157 6.97 -5.28 2.91
N ALA A 158 7.83 -5.05 3.92
CA ALA A 158 7.80 -5.87 5.13
C ALA A 158 6.59 -5.50 6.00
N SER A 159 5.68 -6.45 6.22
CA SER A 159 4.68 -6.32 7.29
C SER A 159 5.38 -6.21 8.64
N TRP A 160 4.75 -5.56 9.61
CA TRP A 160 5.31 -5.48 10.97
C TRP A 160 5.58 -6.87 11.58
N VAL A 161 4.82 -7.89 11.18
CA VAL A 161 5.02 -9.30 11.59
C VAL A 161 6.28 -9.86 10.95
N SER A 162 6.49 -9.63 9.65
CA SER A 162 7.72 -10.04 8.97
C SER A 162 8.93 -9.39 9.65
N GLU A 163 8.84 -8.10 9.96
CA GLU A 163 9.89 -7.37 10.65
C GLU A 163 10.14 -7.89 12.08
N LEU A 164 9.08 -8.27 12.80
CA LEU A 164 9.17 -8.90 14.11
C LEU A 164 9.93 -10.23 14.02
N LEU A 165 9.55 -11.07 13.06
CA LEU A 165 10.19 -12.37 12.82
C LEU A 165 11.67 -12.17 12.48
N TRP A 166 12.01 -11.26 11.56
CA TRP A 166 13.40 -10.94 11.25
C TRP A 166 14.16 -10.42 12.47
N SER A 167 13.53 -9.62 13.32
CA SER A 167 14.17 -9.11 14.55
C SER A 167 14.53 -10.22 15.54
N LEU A 168 13.83 -11.36 15.54
CA LEU A 168 14.18 -12.53 16.35
C LEU A 168 15.42 -13.28 15.84
N PHE A 169 15.74 -13.16 14.54
CA PHE A 169 16.90 -13.82 13.93
C PHE A 169 18.11 -12.90 13.77
N VAL A 170 17.94 -11.59 13.97
CA VAL A 170 19.03 -10.62 13.98
C VAL A 170 19.52 -10.47 15.43
N PRO A 171 20.83 -10.61 15.72
CA PRO A 171 21.32 -10.66 17.10
C PRO A 171 21.06 -9.36 17.89
N PHE A 172 21.09 -8.22 17.21
CA PHE A 172 20.66 -6.93 17.77
C PHE A 172 20.40 -5.91 16.65
N THR A 173 19.45 -5.00 16.85
CA THR A 173 19.23 -3.84 15.98
C THR A 173 19.54 -2.57 16.75
N VAL A 174 20.49 -1.77 16.26
CA VAL A 174 20.87 -0.50 16.90
C VAL A 174 20.11 0.64 16.25
N TYR A 175 19.37 1.37 17.07
CA TYR A 175 18.73 2.64 16.72
C TYR A 175 19.57 3.79 17.24
N GLN A 176 20.01 4.66 16.33
CA GLN A 176 20.62 5.94 16.68
C GLN A 176 19.54 7.00 16.59
N VAL A 177 19.23 7.60 17.73
CA VAL A 177 18.22 8.65 17.90
C VAL A 177 18.93 9.96 18.18
N ARG A 178 18.88 10.89 17.24
CA ARG A 178 19.55 12.18 17.39
C ARG A 178 18.52 13.29 17.52
N TRP A 179 18.63 14.05 18.62
CA TRP A 179 17.75 15.19 18.88
C TRP A 179 18.24 16.42 18.12
N LEU A 180 17.33 17.14 17.47
CA LEU A 180 17.62 18.42 16.82
C LEU A 180 17.10 19.57 17.67
N ARG A 181 17.34 20.83 17.29
CA ARG A 181 16.79 21.98 18.03
C ARG A 181 15.29 22.17 17.72
N PRO A 182 14.49 22.70 18.67
CA PRO A 182 13.11 23.07 18.40
C PRO A 182 13.01 24.02 17.21
N VAL A 183 12.06 23.74 16.32
CA VAL A 183 11.81 24.55 15.14
C VAL A 183 10.49 25.27 15.32
N HIS A 184 10.56 26.61 15.22
CA HIS A 184 9.40 27.49 15.31
C HIS A 184 8.90 27.82 13.91
N ARG A 185 7.59 27.93 13.77
CA ARG A 185 6.93 28.45 12.58
C ARG A 185 7.31 29.91 12.37
N GLN A 186 7.59 30.28 11.14
CA GLN A 186 7.90 31.66 10.75
C GLN A 186 6.62 32.47 10.53
N LEU A 187 6.70 33.79 10.65
CA LEU A 187 5.54 34.67 10.44
C LEU A 187 5.06 34.57 8.99
N GLY A 188 3.79 34.23 8.80
CA GLY A 188 3.19 34.06 7.47
C GLY A 188 3.46 32.70 6.80
N GLU A 189 4.21 31.80 7.45
CA GLU A 189 4.51 30.47 6.92
C GLU A 189 3.30 29.53 7.01
N GLY A 190 2.91 28.95 5.88
CA GLY A 190 1.83 27.96 5.83
C GLY A 190 2.24 26.60 6.40
N ASN A 191 1.26 25.72 6.67
CA ASN A 191 1.53 24.37 7.19
C ASN A 191 2.41 23.53 6.23
N GLU A 192 2.19 23.65 4.91
CA GLU A 192 2.97 22.95 3.88
C GLU A 192 4.42 23.46 3.81
N GLU A 193 4.63 24.77 3.91
CA GLU A 193 5.95 25.39 3.88
C GLU A 193 6.75 25.00 5.13
N PHE A 194 6.08 25.01 6.30
CA PHE A 194 6.68 24.56 7.54
C PHE A 194 7.05 23.08 7.49
N ALA A 195 6.16 22.24 6.97
CA ALA A 195 6.42 20.82 6.77
C ALA A 195 7.63 20.59 5.86
N LEU A 196 7.69 21.30 4.72
CA LEU A 196 8.79 21.20 3.76
C LEU A 196 10.12 21.64 4.39
N ARG A 197 10.13 22.74 5.15
CA ARG A 197 11.34 23.22 5.82
C ARG A 197 11.85 22.24 6.87
N VAL A 198 10.96 21.64 7.65
CA VAL A 198 11.33 20.60 8.62
C VAL A 198 11.78 19.32 7.91
N GLN A 199 11.14 18.93 6.80
CA GLN A 199 11.57 17.81 5.95
C GLN A 199 13.00 18.02 5.43
N GLN A 200 13.30 19.20 4.89
CA GLN A 200 14.63 19.54 4.38
C GLN A 200 15.69 19.53 5.49
N LEU A 201 15.33 20.00 6.69
CA LEU A 201 16.19 19.96 7.86
C LEU A 201 16.51 18.51 8.26
N LEU A 202 15.51 17.63 8.34
CA LEU A 202 15.72 16.20 8.63
C LEU A 202 16.53 15.51 7.54
N ALA A 203 16.22 15.76 6.28
CA ALA A 203 16.92 15.19 5.13
C ALA A 203 18.41 15.58 5.16
N LYS A 204 18.72 16.86 5.44
CA LYS A 204 20.10 17.34 5.60
C LYS A 204 20.84 16.62 6.72
N GLU A 205 20.23 16.46 7.90
CA GLU A 205 20.85 15.77 9.03
C GLU A 205 21.01 14.26 8.79
N LEU A 206 20.10 13.65 8.02
CA LEU A 206 20.19 12.25 7.61
C LEU A 206 21.18 12.02 6.47
N GLY A 207 21.60 13.06 5.75
CA GLY A 207 22.39 12.93 4.52
C GLY A 207 21.56 12.40 3.34
N GLN A 208 20.25 12.59 3.38
CA GLN A 208 19.28 12.14 2.37
C GLN A 208 18.70 13.32 1.59
N THR A 209 18.00 13.01 0.49
CA THR A 209 17.26 14.03 -0.27
C THR A 209 15.79 14.07 0.18
N GLY A 210 15.26 15.26 0.49
CA GLY A 210 13.83 15.45 0.68
C GLY A 210 13.09 15.31 -0.65
N THR A 211 12.31 14.24 -0.81
CA THR A 211 11.63 13.95 -2.07
C THR A 211 10.23 14.57 -2.12
N ARG A 212 9.65 14.62 -3.33
CA ARG A 212 8.24 14.97 -3.55
C ARG A 212 7.33 13.74 -3.56
N LEU A 213 7.89 12.55 -3.36
CA LEU A 213 7.18 11.29 -3.43
C LEU A 213 6.31 11.11 -2.19
N THR A 214 5.09 10.66 -2.41
CA THR A 214 4.11 10.40 -1.36
C THR A 214 4.06 8.91 -1.02
N PRO A 215 3.46 8.55 0.13
CA PRO A 215 3.09 7.17 0.45
C PRO A 215 2.31 6.47 -0.67
N ALA A 216 1.44 7.19 -1.36
CA ALA A 216 0.66 6.66 -2.48
C ALA A 216 1.55 6.29 -3.68
N ASP A 217 2.54 7.12 -3.99
CA ASP A 217 3.50 6.85 -5.07
C ASP A 217 4.35 5.60 -4.75
N LYS A 218 4.76 5.46 -3.48
CA LYS A 218 5.43 4.25 -2.98
C LYS A 218 4.52 3.01 -3.16
N ALA A 219 3.26 3.10 -2.73
CA ALA A 219 2.29 2.01 -2.87
C ALA A 219 2.04 1.62 -4.33
N GLU A 220 1.94 2.61 -5.23
CA GLU A 220 1.82 2.38 -6.66
C GLU A 220 3.06 1.70 -7.24
N HIS A 221 4.26 2.17 -6.87
CA HIS A 221 5.53 1.57 -7.31
C HIS A 221 5.63 0.10 -6.89
N MET A 222 5.25 -0.22 -5.65
CA MET A 222 5.22 -1.60 -5.17
C MET A 222 4.22 -2.46 -5.96
N LYS A 223 3.03 -1.92 -6.26
CA LYS A 223 2.04 -2.63 -7.10
C LYS A 223 2.59 -2.92 -8.51
N ARG A 224 3.35 -1.99 -9.08
CA ARG A 224 4.01 -2.16 -10.38
C ARG A 224 5.14 -3.19 -10.35
N GLN A 225 5.92 -3.28 -9.26
CA GLN A 225 6.96 -4.30 -9.14
C GLN A 225 6.38 -5.73 -9.02
N ARG A 226 5.25 -5.88 -8.31
CA ARG A 226 4.57 -7.18 -8.17
C ARG A 226 3.93 -7.67 -9.46
N HIS A 227 3.58 -6.75 -10.36
CA HIS A 227 3.11 -7.06 -11.69
C HIS A 227 4.02 -6.38 -12.71
N PRO A 228 5.22 -6.94 -12.97
CA PRO A 228 6.05 -6.46 -14.06
C PRO A 228 5.19 -6.51 -15.31
N ARG A 229 4.78 -5.35 -15.84
CA ARG A 229 4.19 -5.33 -17.17
C ARG A 229 5.25 -5.94 -18.07
N LEU A 230 4.94 -7.08 -18.68
CA LEU A 230 5.65 -7.57 -19.85
C LEU A 230 5.56 -6.44 -20.87
N ARG A 231 6.55 -5.56 -20.84
CA ARG A 231 6.70 -4.50 -21.83
C ARG A 231 6.83 -5.27 -23.15
N PRO A 232 5.99 -5.02 -24.17
CA PRO A 232 6.26 -5.58 -25.49
C PRO A 232 7.66 -5.11 -25.83
N GLN A 233 8.60 -6.05 -25.95
CA GLN A 233 9.94 -5.74 -26.39
C GLN A 233 9.77 -5.16 -27.79
N SER A 234 9.93 -3.84 -27.91
CA SER A 234 10.18 -3.20 -29.18
C SER A 234 11.35 -3.95 -29.80
N ALA A 235 11.06 -4.61 -30.92
CA ALA A 235 11.93 -5.51 -31.65
C ALA A 235 13.40 -5.07 -31.68
N GLN A 236 14.23 -5.70 -30.86
CA GLN A 236 15.65 -5.87 -31.11
C GLN A 236 16.00 -7.33 -30.84
N SER A 237 15.62 -8.14 -31.83
CA SER A 237 16.06 -9.53 -31.96
C SER A 237 17.58 -9.56 -32.08
N SER A 238 18.25 -10.00 -31.03
CA SER A 238 19.62 -10.49 -31.09
C SER A 238 19.76 -11.68 -30.13
N PHE A 239 18.99 -12.74 -30.41
CA PHE A 239 19.25 -14.07 -29.87
C PHE A 239 19.68 -15.00 -31.00
N PRO A 240 20.68 -15.88 -30.78
CA PRO A 240 21.14 -16.83 -31.78
C PRO A 240 20.07 -17.92 -32.05
N PRO A 241 20.07 -18.54 -33.24
CA PRO A 241 19.00 -19.45 -33.64
C PRO A 241 19.08 -20.76 -32.84
N SER A 242 18.05 -21.02 -32.03
CA SER A 242 17.79 -22.35 -31.47
C SER A 242 17.15 -23.24 -32.56
N PRO A 243 17.40 -24.56 -32.60
CA PRO A 243 16.82 -25.44 -33.60
C PRO A 243 15.29 -25.39 -33.53
N GLY A 244 14.67 -25.07 -34.67
CA GLY A 244 13.24 -24.81 -34.77
C GLY A 244 12.39 -26.01 -34.29
N PRO A 245 11.17 -25.74 -33.80
CA PRO A 245 10.25 -26.80 -33.37
C PRO A 245 9.95 -27.75 -34.54
N SER A 246 9.92 -29.04 -34.26
CA SER A 246 9.56 -30.06 -35.26
C SER A 246 8.17 -29.79 -35.83
N GLU A 247 7.98 -30.07 -37.12
CA GLU A 247 6.75 -29.76 -37.89
C GLU A 247 5.48 -30.32 -37.21
N ALA A 248 5.59 -31.47 -36.55
CA ALA A 248 4.51 -32.10 -35.78
C ALA A 248 4.11 -31.31 -34.52
N GLN A 249 5.08 -30.70 -33.82
CA GLN A 249 4.81 -29.85 -32.66
C GLN A 249 4.15 -28.54 -33.09
N LEU A 250 4.61 -27.97 -34.21
CA LEU A 250 4.06 -26.73 -34.75
C LEU A 250 2.60 -26.92 -35.20
N ALA A 251 2.27 -28.06 -35.81
CA ALA A 251 0.89 -28.41 -36.17
C ALA A 251 -0.03 -28.54 -34.94
N THR A 252 0.46 -29.15 -33.86
CA THR A 252 -0.31 -29.31 -32.61
C THR A 252 -0.59 -27.95 -31.94
N LEU A 253 0.42 -27.07 -31.92
CA LEU A 253 0.28 -25.72 -31.37
C LEU A 253 -0.63 -24.85 -32.24
N ALA A 254 -0.56 -24.99 -33.57
CA ALA A 254 -1.45 -24.28 -34.50
C ALA A 254 -2.91 -24.67 -34.30
N GLN A 255 -3.19 -25.95 -34.02
CA GLN A 255 -4.55 -26.43 -33.76
C GLN A 255 -5.13 -25.81 -32.48
N ARG A 256 -4.33 -25.69 -31.41
CA ARG A 256 -4.75 -25.00 -30.17
C ARG A 256 -5.08 -23.53 -30.40
N VAL A 257 -4.32 -22.84 -31.25
CA VAL A 257 -4.63 -21.44 -31.62
C VAL A 257 -5.91 -21.38 -32.48
N LYS A 258 -6.12 -22.33 -33.40
CA LYS A 258 -7.33 -22.42 -34.24
C LYS A 258 -8.59 -22.71 -33.42
N GLU A 259 -8.50 -23.45 -32.32
CA GLU A 259 -9.62 -23.65 -31.38
C GLU A 259 -10.05 -22.33 -30.70
N VAL A 260 -9.08 -21.46 -30.37
CA VAL A 260 -9.36 -20.16 -29.72
C VAL A 260 -9.74 -19.08 -30.75
N LEU A 261 -9.17 -19.14 -31.95
CA LEU A 261 -9.38 -18.21 -33.05
C LEU A 261 -9.81 -18.95 -34.34
N PRO A 262 -11.07 -19.44 -34.41
CA PRO A 262 -11.53 -20.30 -35.50
C PRO A 262 -11.54 -19.61 -36.87
N HIS A 263 -11.60 -18.28 -36.90
CA HIS A 263 -11.69 -17.46 -38.12
C HIS A 263 -10.35 -17.24 -38.83
N VAL A 264 -9.23 -17.65 -38.24
CA VAL A 264 -7.88 -17.42 -38.79
C VAL A 264 -7.43 -18.65 -39.61
N PRO A 265 -6.96 -18.51 -40.86
CA PRO A 265 -6.44 -19.64 -41.62
C PRO A 265 -5.25 -20.31 -40.92
N LEU A 266 -5.23 -21.64 -40.90
CA LEU A 266 -4.18 -22.43 -40.24
C LEU A 266 -2.77 -22.09 -40.75
N GLY A 267 -2.64 -21.79 -42.05
CA GLY A 267 -1.36 -21.40 -42.65
C GLY A 267 -0.82 -20.05 -42.16
N VAL A 268 -1.68 -19.15 -41.66
CA VAL A 268 -1.26 -17.88 -41.05
C VAL A 268 -0.78 -18.11 -39.63
N ILE A 269 -1.51 -18.93 -38.87
CA ILE A 269 -1.15 -19.34 -37.51
C ILE A 269 0.20 -20.06 -37.49
N GLN A 270 0.41 -21.03 -38.40
CA GLN A 270 1.68 -21.76 -38.48
C GLN A 270 2.87 -20.86 -38.83
N ARG A 271 2.67 -19.91 -39.75
CA ARG A 271 3.73 -18.97 -40.15
C ARG A 271 4.14 -18.04 -39.00
N ASP A 272 3.18 -17.61 -38.19
CA ASP A 272 3.47 -16.79 -37.02
C ASP A 272 4.08 -17.62 -35.87
N LEU A 273 3.55 -18.82 -35.60
CA LEU A 273 4.12 -19.75 -34.62
C LEU A 273 5.56 -20.16 -34.95
N ALA A 274 5.91 -20.29 -36.23
CA ALA A 274 7.27 -20.56 -36.67
C ALA A 274 8.24 -19.41 -36.36
N ARG A 275 7.72 -18.18 -36.19
CA ARG A 275 8.50 -16.99 -35.82
C ARG A 275 8.51 -16.72 -34.32
N THR A 276 7.38 -16.93 -33.63
CA THR A 276 7.22 -16.60 -32.22
C THR A 276 7.55 -17.75 -31.27
N GLY A 277 7.39 -19.00 -31.73
CA GLY A 277 7.54 -20.21 -30.91
C GLY A 277 6.55 -20.31 -29.74
N CYS A 278 5.54 -19.42 -29.66
CA CYS A 278 4.66 -19.29 -28.51
C CYS A 278 3.21 -19.01 -28.93
N VAL A 279 2.28 -19.81 -28.40
CA VAL A 279 0.84 -19.75 -28.67
C VAL A 279 0.25 -18.40 -28.24
N ASP A 280 0.55 -17.95 -27.02
CA ASP A 280 -0.03 -16.72 -26.46
C ASP A 280 0.43 -15.49 -27.23
N LEU A 281 1.71 -15.45 -27.63
CA LEU A 281 2.27 -14.36 -28.42
C LEU A 281 1.65 -14.30 -29.82
N THR A 282 1.40 -15.46 -30.44
CA THR A 282 0.73 -15.54 -31.74
C THR A 282 -0.75 -15.13 -31.66
N ILE A 283 -1.46 -15.49 -30.59
CA ILE A 283 -2.83 -15.01 -30.35
C ILE A 283 -2.83 -13.48 -30.23
N THR A 284 -1.90 -12.91 -29.47
CA THR A 284 -1.78 -11.45 -29.34
C THR A 284 -1.47 -10.78 -30.67
N ASN A 285 -0.49 -11.28 -31.45
CA ASN A 285 -0.13 -10.72 -32.76
C ASN A 285 -1.30 -10.74 -33.76
N LEU A 286 -2.10 -11.81 -33.76
CA LEU A 286 -3.28 -11.96 -34.62
C LEU A 286 -4.42 -11.04 -34.20
N LEU A 287 -4.59 -10.80 -32.89
CA LEU A 287 -5.62 -9.91 -32.36
C LEU A 287 -5.25 -8.42 -32.47
N GLU A 288 -3.96 -8.09 -32.40
CA GLU A 288 -3.44 -6.73 -32.54
C GLU A 288 -3.26 -6.31 -34.02
N GLY A 289 -3.51 -7.22 -34.97
CA GLY A 289 -3.45 -6.94 -36.41
C GLY A 289 -2.03 -6.84 -36.97
N ALA A 290 -1.02 -7.30 -36.21
CA ALA A 290 0.38 -7.35 -36.64
C ALA A 290 0.61 -8.34 -37.80
N VAL A 291 -0.34 -9.25 -38.02
CA VAL A 291 -0.37 -10.18 -39.15
C VAL A 291 -1.71 -10.01 -39.88
N ALA A 292 -1.66 -9.46 -41.10
CA ALA A 292 -2.84 -9.30 -41.94
C ALA A 292 -3.28 -10.67 -42.51
N PHE A 293 -4.55 -11.03 -42.32
CA PHE A 293 -5.17 -12.19 -42.95
C PHE A 293 -6.62 -11.90 -43.36
N MET A 294 -7.12 -12.64 -44.35
CA MET A 294 -8.54 -12.65 -44.70
C MET A 294 -9.25 -13.75 -43.90
N PRO A 295 -10.27 -13.44 -43.09
CA PRO A 295 -11.00 -14.44 -42.32
C PRO A 295 -11.70 -15.48 -43.21
N GLU A 296 -11.66 -16.74 -42.80
CA GLU A 296 -12.43 -17.81 -43.46
C GLU A 296 -13.90 -17.78 -42.97
N ASP A 297 -14.85 -17.72 -43.90
CA ASP A 297 -16.28 -17.86 -43.62
C ASP A 297 -16.62 -19.31 -43.28
N ILE A 298 -17.16 -19.53 -42.08
CA ILE A 298 -17.65 -20.85 -41.65
C ILE A 298 -19.04 -21.03 -42.25
N THR A 299 -19.09 -21.53 -43.48
CA THR A 299 -20.29 -22.18 -44.02
C THR A 299 -20.01 -23.65 -44.23
N GLU A 300 -20.89 -24.45 -43.61
CA GLU A 300 -21.13 -25.89 -43.79
C GLU A 300 -20.47 -26.88 -42.79
N GLY A 301 -21.36 -27.48 -41.99
CA GLY A 301 -21.23 -28.88 -41.54
C GLY A 301 -20.83 -29.09 -40.09
N THR A 302 -21.80 -29.17 -39.16
CA THR A 302 -21.97 -30.27 -38.17
C THR A 302 -23.23 -30.05 -37.32
N GLN A 303 -23.94 -31.14 -37.08
CA GLN A 303 -25.29 -31.31 -36.54
C GLN A 303 -25.49 -30.88 -35.06
N PRO A 304 -26.74 -30.63 -34.61
CA PRO A 304 -27.06 -30.31 -33.22
C PRO A 304 -27.47 -31.54 -32.38
N LEU A 305 -26.84 -31.75 -31.21
CA LEU A 305 -27.39 -32.19 -29.89
C LEU A 305 -26.27 -32.76 -28.97
N PRO A 306 -26.46 -32.94 -27.63
CA PRO A 306 -27.52 -32.46 -26.76
C PRO A 306 -27.03 -31.64 -25.53
N THR A 307 -28.01 -30.95 -24.96
CA THR A 307 -28.07 -30.30 -23.65
C THR A 307 -27.43 -31.12 -22.52
N ALA A 308 -26.42 -30.55 -21.85
CA ALA A 308 -25.96 -30.99 -20.54
C ALA A 308 -26.50 -30.07 -19.44
N SER A 309 -27.10 -30.70 -18.44
CA SER A 309 -27.88 -30.18 -17.33
C SER A 309 -27.15 -29.24 -16.37
N THR A 310 -27.84 -28.17 -15.99
CA THR A 310 -27.52 -27.27 -14.87
C THR A 310 -27.66 -27.99 -13.51
N PRO A 311 -26.82 -27.70 -12.50
CA PRO A 311 -27.20 -27.88 -11.10
C PRO A 311 -27.97 -26.64 -10.62
N LYS A 312 -29.19 -26.85 -10.11
CA LYS A 312 -29.98 -25.84 -9.40
C LYS A 312 -29.41 -25.60 -8.00
N PHE A 313 -29.17 -24.34 -7.66
CA PHE A 313 -29.17 -23.83 -6.29
C PHE A 313 -30.14 -22.64 -6.20
N PRO A 314 -31.20 -22.69 -5.38
CA PRO A 314 -31.98 -21.51 -5.07
C PRO A 314 -31.36 -20.79 -3.87
N SER A 315 -30.84 -19.58 -4.09
CA SER A 315 -30.64 -18.59 -3.03
C SER A 315 -31.70 -17.50 -3.21
N SER A 316 -32.61 -17.43 -2.25
CA SER A 316 -33.60 -16.37 -2.07
C SER A 316 -32.92 -15.02 -1.81
N GLY A 317 -33.10 -14.05 -2.72
CA GLY A 317 -32.69 -12.65 -2.55
C GLY A 317 -33.18 -11.77 -3.71
N PRO A 318 -33.41 -10.45 -3.52
CA PRO A 318 -34.09 -9.61 -4.52
C PRO A 318 -33.24 -9.43 -5.77
N ALA A 319 -33.89 -9.47 -6.93
CA ALA A 319 -33.32 -9.53 -8.27
C ALA A 319 -32.18 -8.53 -8.55
N THR A 320 -30.95 -9.05 -8.63
CA THR A 320 -29.89 -8.49 -9.46
C THR A 320 -30.26 -8.72 -10.93
N PRO A 321 -30.04 -7.77 -11.85
CA PRO A 321 -30.22 -8.03 -13.28
C PRO A 321 -29.26 -9.13 -13.72
N GLN A 322 -29.83 -10.30 -14.06
CA GLN A 322 -29.10 -11.41 -14.65
C GLN A 322 -28.63 -11.03 -16.07
N PRO A 323 -27.41 -11.41 -16.48
CA PRO A 323 -26.87 -11.02 -17.77
C PRO A 323 -27.61 -11.71 -18.92
N THR A 324 -28.22 -10.92 -19.81
CA THR A 324 -28.99 -11.43 -20.97
C THR A 324 -28.15 -11.86 -22.18
N ALA A 325 -26.81 -11.89 -22.08
CA ALA A 325 -25.96 -12.30 -23.20
C ALA A 325 -24.83 -13.23 -22.74
N LEU A 326 -24.92 -14.50 -23.12
CA LEU A 326 -23.93 -15.55 -22.89
C LEU A 326 -22.76 -15.52 -23.90
N THR A 327 -22.63 -14.47 -24.72
CA THR A 327 -21.63 -14.40 -25.78
C THR A 327 -20.88 -13.06 -25.80
N PHE A 328 -19.56 -13.15 -25.89
CA PHE A 328 -18.67 -11.99 -26.01
C PHE A 328 -18.80 -11.36 -27.41
N ALA A 329 -18.79 -10.02 -27.48
CA ALA A 329 -18.84 -9.29 -28.74
C ALA A 329 -17.56 -9.50 -29.57
N LYS A 330 -17.71 -9.51 -30.91
CA LYS A 330 -16.68 -9.92 -31.87
C LYS A 330 -15.48 -8.96 -32.00
N SER A 331 -15.57 -7.72 -31.52
CA SER A 331 -14.45 -6.75 -31.53
C SER A 331 -14.08 -6.29 -30.11
N SER A 332 -12.81 -5.95 -29.89
CA SER A 332 -12.31 -5.44 -28.60
C SER A 332 -12.99 -4.12 -28.19
N TRP A 333 -13.21 -3.22 -29.15
CA TRP A 333 -13.90 -1.96 -28.94
C TRP A 333 -15.35 -2.16 -28.46
N ALA A 334 -16.12 -3.02 -29.14
CA ALA A 334 -17.51 -3.31 -28.74
C ALA A 334 -17.60 -3.99 -27.37
N ARG A 335 -16.58 -4.76 -26.97
CA ARG A 335 -16.49 -5.33 -25.61
C ARG A 335 -16.25 -4.25 -24.56
N GLN A 336 -15.39 -3.27 -24.85
CA GLN A 336 -15.08 -2.18 -23.93
C GLN A 336 -16.25 -1.21 -23.78
N GLU A 337 -16.97 -0.94 -24.87
CA GLU A 337 -18.21 -0.16 -24.88
C GLU A 337 -19.31 -0.85 -24.06
N SER A 338 -19.52 -2.15 -24.26
CA SER A 338 -20.48 -2.93 -23.47
C SER A 338 -20.13 -2.96 -21.97
N LEU A 339 -18.85 -3.01 -21.61
CA LEU A 339 -18.41 -2.91 -20.21
C LEU A 339 -18.66 -1.52 -19.63
N GLN A 340 -18.42 -0.47 -20.42
CA GLN A 340 -18.66 0.91 -20.03
C GLN A 340 -20.16 1.15 -19.76
N GLU A 341 -21.02 0.67 -20.67
CA GLU A 341 -22.48 0.74 -20.55
C GLU A 341 -22.99 -0.01 -19.32
N ARG A 342 -22.50 -1.25 -19.08
CA ARG A 342 -22.88 -2.03 -17.89
C ARG A 342 -22.46 -1.33 -16.60
N LYS A 343 -21.28 -0.74 -16.58
CA LYS A 343 -20.78 0.04 -15.43
C LYS A 343 -21.67 1.24 -15.17
N GLN A 344 -22.08 1.95 -16.22
CA GLN A 344 -22.94 3.12 -16.11
C GLN A 344 -24.35 2.77 -15.63
N ALA A 345 -24.96 1.71 -16.15
CA ALA A 345 -26.25 1.21 -15.69
C ALA A 345 -26.23 0.81 -14.19
N LEU A 346 -25.12 0.22 -13.73
CA LEU A 346 -24.93 -0.12 -12.31
C LEU A 346 -24.85 1.12 -11.42
N TYR A 347 -24.17 2.18 -11.87
CA TYR A 347 -24.12 3.44 -11.14
C TYR A 347 -25.48 4.14 -11.08
N GLU A 348 -26.23 4.12 -12.17
CA GLU A 348 -27.57 4.72 -12.22
C GLU A 348 -28.56 3.96 -11.32
N TYR A 349 -28.50 2.63 -11.33
CA TYR A 349 -29.28 1.80 -10.40
C TYR A 349 -28.93 2.11 -8.94
N ALA A 350 -27.63 2.20 -8.61
CA ALA A 350 -27.18 2.52 -7.26
C ALA A 350 -27.62 3.92 -6.81
N ARG A 351 -27.55 4.93 -7.71
CA ARG A 351 -28.03 6.29 -7.45
C ARG A 351 -29.53 6.31 -7.17
N ARG A 352 -30.32 5.63 -8.00
CA ARG A 352 -31.78 5.56 -7.83
C ARG A 352 -32.15 4.93 -6.49
N ARG A 353 -31.50 3.82 -6.13
CA ARG A 353 -31.72 3.15 -4.83
C ARG A 353 -31.32 4.04 -3.65
N PHE A 354 -30.27 4.83 -3.79
CA PHE A 354 -29.86 5.78 -2.75
C PHE A 354 -30.90 6.88 -2.55
N THR A 355 -31.41 7.47 -3.64
CA THR A 355 -32.46 8.49 -3.58
C THR A 355 -33.77 7.94 -3.02
N GLU A 356 -34.17 6.73 -3.43
CA GLU A 356 -35.37 6.05 -2.91
C GLU A 356 -35.24 5.77 -1.40
N LYS A 357 -34.06 5.35 -0.93
CA LYS A 357 -33.79 5.15 0.51
C LYS A 357 -33.80 6.46 1.29
N GLN A 358 -33.21 7.52 0.75
CA GLN A 358 -33.26 8.86 1.35
C GLN A 358 -34.69 9.42 1.44
N ALA A 359 -35.52 9.18 0.43
CA ALA A 359 -36.92 9.58 0.45
C ALA A 359 -37.75 8.80 1.50
N GLN A 360 -37.44 7.51 1.72
CA GLN A 360 -38.07 6.69 2.76
C GLN A 360 -37.60 7.01 4.19
N GLU A 361 -36.43 7.64 4.36
CA GLU A 361 -35.93 8.09 5.67
C GLU A 361 -36.39 9.53 6.03
N ALA A 362 -37.02 10.24 5.07
CA ALA A 362 -37.51 11.62 5.24
C ALA A 362 -39.03 11.73 5.43
N ASP A 363 -39.76 10.64 5.26
CA ASP A 363 -41.17 10.43 5.66
C ASP A 363 -41.19 9.70 7.02
#